data_AF-A0A4Y9ZJL5-F1
#
_entry.id   AF-A0A4Y9ZJL5-F1
#
_cell.length_a   1.000
_cell.length_b   1.000
_cell.length_c   1.000
_cell.angle_alpha   90.00
_cell.angle_beta   90.00
_cell.angle_gamma   90.00
#
_symmetry.space_group_name_H-M   'P 1'
#
loop_
_entity.id
_entity.type
_entity.pdbx_description
1 polymer ?
#
loop_
_entity_poly.entity_id
_entity_poly.type
_entity_poly.pdbx_seq_one_letter_code
_entity_poly.pdbx_strand_id
1 'polypeptide(L)'
;MPELEHCQSKRRFARTSKNNFIPQLVKHDVHERLMHRVQRHLDQVRQKANPVMKHHKARATSVSGDPLPFTNPAAHYHIAASSRDHVDITEWLGNNIDDPAIQGFLPRLKSHLLAQLHGIEYQGDEHTFTDEDIDAVLFAEDRLYKHSILHVNYTSYDLRRQQDSINPHTRADIMVLAYEDDDEGSPHPYWYA
;
A
#
# COMPACT_ATOMS: atom_id res chain seq x y z
N MET A 1 3.42 -37.15 23.20
CA MET A 1 2.62 -36.56 22.10
C MET A 1 3.15 -36.96 20.71
N PRO A 2 3.24 -38.25 20.31
CA PRO A 2 3.74 -38.62 18.97
C PRO A 2 2.63 -38.85 17.94
N GLU A 3 1.39 -39.10 18.40
CA GLU A 3 0.31 -39.61 17.54
C GLU A 3 -0.31 -38.53 16.63
N LEU A 4 -0.26 -37.26 17.04
CA LEU A 4 -0.85 -36.14 16.29
C LEU A 4 0.06 -35.61 15.17
N GLU A 5 1.39 -35.68 15.32
CA GLU A 5 2.34 -35.15 14.32
C GLU A 5 2.31 -35.96 13.01
N HIS A 6 2.08 -37.28 13.13
CA HIS A 6 1.90 -38.16 11.98
C HIS A 6 0.61 -37.85 11.19
N CYS A 7 -0.47 -37.49 11.88
CA CYS A 7 -1.72 -37.08 11.25
C CYS A 7 -1.57 -35.75 10.49
N GLN A 8 -0.83 -34.80 11.05
CA GLN A 8 -0.55 -33.51 10.41
C GLN A 8 0.31 -33.67 9.16
N SER A 9 1.36 -34.50 9.25
CA SER A 9 2.23 -34.81 8.12
C SER A 9 1.46 -35.45 6.95
N LYS A 10 0.54 -36.39 7.25
CA LYS A 10 -0.36 -37.00 6.25
C LYS A 10 -1.33 -36.00 5.63
N ARG A 11 -1.93 -35.12 6.44
CA ARG A 11 -2.83 -34.06 5.94
C ARG A 11 -2.12 -33.08 5.02
N ARG A 12 -0.87 -32.71 5.34
CA ARG A 12 -0.06 -31.81 4.50
C ARG A 12 0.41 -32.50 3.22
N PHE A 13 0.80 -33.78 3.29
CA PHE A 13 1.19 -34.57 2.11
C PHE A 13 0.05 -34.66 1.08
N ALA A 14 -1.19 -34.84 1.53
CA ALA A 14 -2.37 -34.85 0.65
C ALA A 14 -2.57 -33.54 -0.15
N ARG A 15 -1.99 -32.42 0.31
CA ARG A 15 -2.06 -31.10 -0.34
C ARG A 15 -0.83 -30.78 -1.20
N THR A 16 0.10 -31.71 -1.36
CA THR A 16 1.27 -31.53 -2.24
C THR A 16 0.98 -32.09 -3.64
N SER A 17 1.75 -31.65 -4.64
CA SER A 17 1.67 -32.22 -5.99
C SER A 17 2.24 -33.64 -6.10
N LYS A 18 2.71 -34.24 -4.99
CA LYS A 18 3.37 -35.55 -4.88
C LYS A 18 4.67 -35.71 -5.69
N ASN A 19 5.06 -34.71 -6.47
CA ASN A 19 6.35 -34.63 -7.16
C ASN A 19 7.30 -33.73 -6.35
N ASN A 20 8.47 -34.24 -5.95
CA ASN A 20 9.43 -33.55 -5.09
C ASN A 20 8.74 -32.83 -3.91
N PHE A 21 7.97 -33.61 -3.12
CA PHE A 21 7.04 -33.07 -2.14
C PHE A 21 7.69 -32.60 -0.83
N ILE A 22 8.94 -32.97 -0.56
CA ILE A 22 9.64 -32.61 0.70
C ILE A 22 9.75 -31.07 0.86
N PRO A 23 10.24 -30.29 -0.13
CA PRO A 23 10.23 -28.83 -0.05
C PRO A 23 8.83 -28.23 0.11
N GLN A 24 7.80 -28.83 -0.51
CA GLN A 24 6.42 -28.37 -0.41
C GLN A 24 5.86 -28.59 1.00
N LEU A 25 6.21 -29.74 1.62
CA LEU A 25 5.84 -30.08 2.98
C LEU A 25 6.46 -29.11 3.99
N VAL A 26 7.74 -28.77 3.79
CA VAL A 26 8.46 -27.78 4.60
C VAL A 26 7.82 -26.40 4.45
N LYS A 27 7.49 -25.98 3.23
CA LYS A 27 6.78 -24.71 2.99
C LYS A 27 5.42 -24.65 3.70
N HIS A 28 4.64 -25.72 3.66
CA HIS A 28 3.36 -25.79 4.38
C HIS A 28 3.55 -25.72 5.89
N ASP A 29 4.56 -26.40 6.45
CA ASP A 29 4.86 -26.35 7.88
C ASP A 29 5.29 -24.96 8.34
N VAL A 30 6.18 -24.30 7.60
CA VAL A 30 6.61 -22.93 7.88
C VAL A 30 5.43 -21.96 7.81
N HIS A 31 4.59 -22.09 6.78
CA HIS A 31 3.41 -21.24 6.60
C HIS A 31 2.41 -21.41 7.75
N GLU A 32 2.09 -22.65 8.14
CA GLU A 32 1.18 -22.92 9.26
C GLU A 32 1.73 -22.36 10.59
N ARG A 33 3.05 -22.50 10.84
CA ARG A 33 3.69 -21.94 12.03
C ARG A 33 3.65 -20.41 12.05
N LEU A 34 3.83 -19.76 10.90
CA LEU A 34 3.72 -18.31 10.77
C LEU A 34 2.30 -17.85 11.10
N MET A 35 1.28 -18.49 10.50
CA MET A 35 -0.13 -18.16 10.76
C MET A 35 -0.50 -18.34 12.23
N HIS A 36 -0.05 -19.41 12.87
CA HIS A 36 -0.25 -19.61 14.30
C HIS A 36 0.44 -18.55 15.17
N ARG A 37 1.63 -18.06 14.76
CA ARG A 37 2.33 -16.97 15.47
C ARG A 37 1.55 -15.66 15.35
N VAL A 38 1.08 -15.32 14.15
CA VAL A 38 0.26 -14.12 13.90
C VAL A 38 -1.03 -14.18 14.73
N GLN A 39 -1.74 -15.31 14.70
CA GLN A 39 -2.99 -15.48 15.45
C GLN A 39 -2.78 -15.28 16.96
N ARG A 40 -1.74 -15.89 17.55
CA ARG A 40 -1.41 -15.71 18.97
C ARG A 40 -1.12 -14.26 19.32
N HIS A 41 -0.42 -13.54 18.44
CA HIS A 41 -0.12 -12.14 18.66
C HIS A 41 -1.40 -11.28 18.68
N LEU A 42 -2.31 -11.51 17.72
CA LEU A 42 -3.62 -10.85 17.67
C LEU A 42 -4.48 -11.15 18.91
N ASP A 43 -4.48 -12.40 19.38
CA ASP A 43 -5.23 -12.80 20.57
C ASP A 43 -4.66 -12.17 21.86
N GLN A 44 -3.33 -12.04 21.96
CA GLN A 44 -2.69 -11.33 23.08
C GLN A 44 -3.01 -9.83 23.09
N VAL A 45 -3.04 -9.18 21.92
CA VAL A 45 -3.46 -7.78 21.79
C VAL A 45 -4.92 -7.61 22.20
N ARG A 46 -5.80 -8.53 21.78
CA ARG A 46 -7.22 -8.52 22.18
C ARG A 46 -7.44 -8.72 23.67
N GLN A 47 -6.70 -9.63 24.32
CA GLN A 47 -6.86 -9.90 25.75
C GLN A 47 -6.30 -8.80 26.65
N LYS A 48 -5.32 -8.01 26.19
CA LYS A 48 -4.80 -6.85 26.92
C LYS A 48 -5.72 -5.63 26.89
N ALA A 49 -6.77 -5.64 26.07
CA ALA A 49 -7.73 -4.55 25.95
C ALA A 49 -9.10 -4.93 26.56
N ASN A 50 -9.29 -4.73 27.88
CA ASN A 50 -10.45 -4.05 28.53
C ASN A 50 -10.80 -4.51 29.98
N PRO A 51 -11.51 -3.67 30.82
CA PRO A 51 -12.35 -2.51 30.44
C PRO A 51 -12.22 -1.21 31.27
N VAL A 52 -12.88 -0.17 30.71
CA VAL A 52 -13.52 1.03 31.31
C VAL A 52 -12.92 2.36 30.83
N MET A 53 -13.49 2.89 29.73
CA MET A 53 -13.86 4.31 29.62
C MET A 53 -14.76 4.54 28.40
N LYS A 54 -15.83 5.32 28.62
CA LYS A 54 -16.75 5.85 27.61
C LYS A 54 -16.05 6.99 26.85
N HIS A 55 -16.49 7.26 25.60
CA HIS A 55 -16.01 8.27 24.64
C HIS A 55 -14.74 7.84 23.85
N HIS A 56 -14.62 7.87 22.52
CA HIS A 56 -15.45 8.28 21.39
C HIS A 56 -15.52 7.12 20.38
N LYS A 57 -16.54 7.08 19.53
CA LYS A 57 -16.57 6.18 18.37
C LYS A 57 -15.47 6.58 17.37
N ALA A 58 -14.23 6.20 17.62
CA ALA A 58 -13.29 5.99 16.53
C ALA A 58 -13.81 4.76 15.78
N ARG A 59 -14.40 5.01 14.61
CA ARG A 59 -14.79 3.97 13.66
C ARG A 59 -13.52 3.21 13.33
N ALA A 60 -13.30 2.07 13.98
CA ALA A 60 -12.30 1.11 13.59
C ALA A 60 -12.61 0.75 12.14
N THR A 61 -11.83 1.31 11.21
CA THR A 61 -11.87 0.99 9.78
C THR A 61 -11.59 -0.49 9.70
N SER A 62 -12.65 -1.27 9.61
CA SER A 62 -12.56 -2.70 9.37
C SER A 62 -12.13 -2.81 7.92
N VAL A 63 -10.82 -2.77 7.69
CA VAL A 63 -10.23 -2.88 6.36
C VAL A 63 -10.53 -4.28 5.86
N SER A 64 -11.60 -4.42 5.08
CA SER A 64 -11.83 -5.59 4.24
C SER A 64 -10.71 -5.59 3.21
N GLY A 65 -9.67 -6.37 3.47
CA GLY A 65 -8.67 -6.72 2.46
C GLY A 65 -9.36 -7.59 1.41
N ASP A 66 -10.14 -6.96 0.53
CA ASP A 66 -10.69 -7.63 -0.63
C ASP A 66 -9.50 -7.95 -1.56
N PRO A 67 -9.25 -9.23 -1.88
CA PRO A 67 -8.16 -9.58 -2.77
C PRO A 67 -8.41 -8.92 -4.12
N LEU A 68 -7.44 -8.13 -4.58
CA LEU A 68 -7.49 -7.48 -5.89
C LEU A 68 -7.62 -8.58 -6.97
N PRO A 69 -8.54 -8.42 -7.94
CA PRO A 69 -8.69 -9.37 -9.04
C PRO A 69 -7.42 -9.39 -9.90
N PHE A 70 -7.30 -10.41 -10.75
CA PHE A 70 -6.17 -10.53 -11.68
C PHE A 70 -6.00 -9.26 -12.51
N THR A 71 -4.81 -8.66 -12.42
CA THR A 71 -4.48 -7.40 -13.10
C THR A 71 -4.16 -7.65 -14.57
N ASN A 72 -4.62 -6.75 -15.46
CA ASN A 72 -4.11 -6.72 -16.84
C ASN A 72 -2.59 -6.39 -16.80
N PRO A 73 -1.70 -7.27 -17.25
CA PRO A 73 -0.25 -7.05 -17.18
C PRO A 73 0.24 -5.86 -18.03
N ALA A 74 -0.58 -5.35 -18.95
CA ALA A 74 -0.27 -4.14 -19.71
C ALA A 74 -0.58 -2.83 -18.95
N ALA A 75 -1.44 -2.85 -17.94
CA ALA A 75 -1.74 -1.68 -17.12
C ALA A 75 -0.56 -1.41 -16.16
N HIS A 76 -0.12 -0.16 -16.03
CA HIS A 76 1.00 0.18 -15.15
C HIS A 76 0.60 0.16 -13.66
N TYR A 77 -0.59 0.66 -13.33
CA TYR A 77 -1.12 0.72 -11.97
C TYR A 77 -2.36 -0.15 -11.82
N HIS A 78 -2.52 -0.76 -10.65
CA HIS A 78 -3.75 -1.45 -10.26
C HIS A 78 -4.08 -1.16 -8.80
N ILE A 79 -5.28 -0.64 -8.59
CA ILE A 79 -5.79 -0.20 -7.29
C ILE A 79 -7.20 -0.76 -7.12
N ALA A 80 -7.66 -0.92 -5.88
CA ALA A 80 -9.01 -1.39 -5.59
C ALA A 80 -10.07 -0.45 -6.18
N ALA A 81 -11.09 -1.01 -6.84
CA ALA A 81 -12.23 -0.25 -7.36
C ALA A 81 -13.22 0.21 -6.27
N SER A 82 -13.01 -0.19 -5.01
CA SER A 82 -13.87 0.19 -3.90
C SER A 82 -13.71 1.66 -3.56
N SER A 83 -14.81 2.41 -3.61
CA SER A 83 -14.90 3.81 -3.17
C SER A 83 -15.52 3.95 -1.77
N ARG A 84 -15.62 2.84 -1.02
CA ARG A 84 -16.31 2.81 0.28
C ARG A 84 -15.60 3.62 1.36
N ASP A 85 -14.27 3.62 1.31
CA ASP A 85 -13.42 4.34 2.25
C ASP A 85 -12.88 5.60 1.59
N HIS A 86 -13.29 6.74 2.14
CA HIS A 86 -12.83 8.06 1.73
C HIS A 86 -12.68 8.95 2.96
N VAL A 87 -11.94 10.03 2.79
CA VAL A 87 -11.90 11.16 3.72
C VAL A 87 -12.21 12.45 2.99
N ASP A 88 -12.84 13.37 3.71
CA ASP A 88 -12.96 14.76 3.28
C ASP A 88 -11.58 15.42 3.32
N ILE A 89 -11.19 16.09 2.24
CA ILE A 89 -9.84 16.64 2.08
C ILE A 89 -9.64 17.79 3.08
N THR A 90 -10.61 18.69 3.23
CA THR A 90 -10.51 19.78 4.19
C THR A 90 -10.44 19.30 5.64
N GLU A 91 -11.26 18.30 6.02
CA GLU A 91 -11.22 17.70 7.36
C GLU A 91 -9.88 17.00 7.62
N TRP A 92 -9.37 16.26 6.63
CA TRP A 92 -8.09 15.56 6.75
C TRP A 92 -6.92 16.53 6.91
N LEU A 93 -6.87 17.64 6.15
CA LEU A 93 -5.84 18.66 6.29
C LEU A 93 -5.91 19.36 7.64
N GLY A 94 -7.12 19.70 8.11
CA GLY A 94 -7.31 20.32 9.42
C GLY A 94 -6.82 19.42 10.58
N ASN A 95 -7.04 18.11 10.46
CA ASN A 95 -6.61 17.13 11.47
C ASN A 95 -5.10 16.88 11.49
N ASN A 96 -4.37 17.21 10.43
CA ASN A 96 -2.93 16.93 10.29
C ASN A 96 -2.08 18.20 10.23
N ILE A 97 -2.62 19.36 10.64
CA ILE A 97 -2.00 20.69 10.45
C ILE A 97 -0.56 20.82 10.97
N ASP A 98 -0.19 20.02 11.98
CA ASP A 98 1.14 20.03 12.58
C ASP A 98 2.19 19.24 11.76
N ASP A 99 1.77 18.49 10.74
CA ASP A 99 2.66 17.68 9.90
C ASP A 99 3.30 18.55 8.79
N PRO A 100 4.64 18.68 8.74
CA PRO A 100 5.33 19.42 7.69
C PRO A 100 5.04 18.88 6.28
N ALA A 101 4.76 17.58 6.13
CA ALA A 101 4.54 16.96 4.82
C ALA A 101 3.27 17.44 4.12
N ILE A 102 2.28 17.95 4.88
CA ILE A 102 1.03 18.45 4.30
C ILE A 102 1.03 19.97 4.04
N GLN A 103 2.12 20.67 4.35
CA GLN A 103 2.22 22.10 4.09
C GLN A 103 2.16 22.36 2.59
N GLY A 104 1.19 23.16 2.15
CA GLY A 104 0.95 23.43 0.73
C GLY A 104 0.46 22.21 -0.07
N PHE A 105 -0.06 21.17 0.59
CA PHE A 105 -0.47 19.92 -0.06
C PHE A 105 -1.47 20.13 -1.20
N LEU A 106 -2.53 20.91 -0.99
CA LEU A 106 -3.58 21.09 -1.99
C LEU A 106 -3.09 21.75 -3.29
N PRO A 107 -2.40 22.91 -3.23
CA PRO A 107 -1.79 23.51 -4.41
C PRO A 107 -0.84 22.54 -5.14
N ARG A 108 0.02 21.82 -4.41
CA ARG A 108 0.98 20.86 -4.99
C ARG A 108 0.30 19.65 -5.62
N LEU A 109 -0.78 19.16 -5.02
CA LEU A 109 -1.56 18.06 -5.58
C LEU A 109 -2.27 18.50 -6.86
N LYS A 110 -2.88 19.68 -6.86
CA LYS A 110 -3.57 20.22 -8.03
C LYS A 110 -2.61 20.50 -9.18
N SER A 111 -1.44 21.09 -8.92
CA SER A 111 -0.41 21.30 -9.95
C SER A 111 0.08 19.97 -10.54
N HIS A 112 0.29 18.95 -9.70
CA HIS A 112 0.67 17.62 -10.17
C HIS A 112 -0.42 16.99 -11.06
N LEU A 113 -1.69 17.07 -10.66
CA LEU A 113 -2.80 16.56 -11.46
C LEU A 113 -2.95 17.31 -12.78
N LEU A 114 -2.74 18.63 -12.81
CA LEU A 114 -2.72 19.40 -14.05
C LEU A 114 -1.61 18.93 -14.99
N ALA A 115 -0.38 18.81 -14.50
CA ALA A 115 0.74 18.30 -15.30
C ALA A 115 0.40 16.94 -15.90
N GLN A 116 -0.18 16.04 -15.10
CA GLN A 116 -0.59 14.71 -15.55
C GLN A 116 -1.71 14.75 -16.59
N LEU A 117 -2.72 15.62 -16.43
CA LEU A 117 -3.82 15.80 -17.40
C LEU A 117 -3.33 16.41 -18.72
N HIS A 118 -2.34 17.29 -18.66
CA HIS A 118 -1.68 17.86 -19.84
C HIS A 118 -0.67 16.91 -20.50
N GLY A 119 -0.35 15.78 -19.87
CA GLY A 119 0.63 14.81 -20.39
C GLY A 119 2.07 15.31 -20.33
N ILE A 120 2.35 16.22 -19.40
CA ILE A 120 3.68 16.77 -19.18
C ILE A 120 4.51 15.77 -18.36
N GLU A 121 5.75 15.52 -18.79
CA GLU A 121 6.65 14.61 -18.07
C GLU A 121 7.05 15.19 -16.71
N TYR A 122 7.19 14.30 -15.72
CA TYR A 122 7.54 14.71 -14.36
C TYR A 122 9.03 15.05 -14.26
N GLN A 123 9.33 16.33 -14.01
CA GLN A 123 10.68 16.88 -13.83
C GLN A 123 10.83 17.48 -12.43
N GLY A 124 10.67 16.66 -11.38
CA GLY A 124 10.98 17.07 -10.01
C GLY A 124 10.27 18.34 -9.50
N ASP A 125 8.96 18.45 -9.72
CA ASP A 125 8.11 19.58 -9.29
C ASP A 125 8.48 20.97 -9.90
N GLU A 126 9.28 21.04 -10.97
CA GLU A 126 9.66 22.32 -11.62
C GLU A 126 8.51 23.03 -12.35
N HIS A 127 7.39 22.35 -12.57
CA HIS A 127 6.26 22.90 -13.31
C HIS A 127 5.44 23.86 -12.45
N THR A 128 5.54 25.15 -12.78
CA THR A 128 4.75 26.21 -12.17
C THR A 128 3.49 26.47 -13.01
N PHE A 129 2.33 26.34 -12.37
CA PHE A 129 1.04 26.71 -12.94
C PHE A 129 0.56 28.02 -12.30
N THR A 130 -0.28 28.76 -13.01
CA THR A 130 -0.88 29.97 -12.43
C THR A 130 -1.95 29.60 -11.41
N ASP A 131 -2.26 30.50 -10.47
CA ASP A 131 -3.32 30.29 -9.49
C ASP A 131 -4.68 30.03 -10.16
N GLU A 132 -4.93 30.68 -11.31
CA GLU A 132 -6.14 30.49 -12.12
C GLU A 132 -6.24 29.05 -12.66
N ASP A 133 -5.13 28.46 -13.10
CA ASP A 133 -5.08 27.08 -13.58
C ASP A 133 -5.31 26.09 -12.42
N ILE A 134 -4.68 26.34 -11.27
CA ILE A 134 -4.82 25.51 -10.06
C ILE A 134 -6.28 25.52 -9.56
N ASP A 135 -6.94 26.68 -9.58
CA ASP A 135 -8.32 26.82 -9.16
C ASP A 135 -9.32 26.15 -10.13
N ALA A 136 -8.93 25.94 -11.38
CA ALA A 136 -9.74 25.17 -12.34
C ALA A 136 -9.88 23.68 -11.97
N VAL A 137 -8.98 23.13 -11.14
CA VAL A 137 -9.07 21.74 -10.66
C VAL A 137 -10.01 21.63 -9.47
N LEU A 138 -11.09 20.86 -9.66
CA LEU A 138 -12.08 20.59 -8.63
C LEU A 138 -12.11 19.10 -8.28
N PHE A 139 -12.04 18.80 -6.98
CA PHE A 139 -12.25 17.46 -6.45
C PHE A 139 -13.75 17.21 -6.30
N ALA A 140 -14.26 16.15 -6.92
CA ALA A 140 -15.66 15.77 -6.78
C ALA A 140 -15.97 15.45 -5.31
N GLU A 141 -16.94 16.17 -4.74
CA GLU A 141 -17.39 16.02 -3.35
C GLU A 141 -16.31 16.27 -2.29
N ASP A 142 -15.17 16.89 -2.66
CA ASP A 142 -13.99 17.09 -1.80
C ASP A 142 -13.46 15.79 -1.16
N ARG A 143 -13.54 14.66 -1.87
CA ARG A 143 -13.19 13.34 -1.35
C ARG A 143 -11.84 12.84 -1.84
N LEU A 144 -11.05 12.34 -0.90
CA LEU A 144 -9.87 11.52 -1.16
C LEU A 144 -10.16 10.06 -0.81
N TYR A 145 -10.08 9.19 -1.81
CA TYR A 145 -10.34 7.75 -1.64
C TYR A 145 -9.12 7.04 -1.08
N LYS A 146 -9.33 6.23 -0.04
CA LYS A 146 -8.28 5.47 0.61
C LYS A 146 -8.27 4.04 0.09
N HIS A 147 -7.12 3.61 -0.39
CA HIS A 147 -6.91 2.25 -0.85
C HIS A 147 -5.83 1.56 -0.02
N SER A 148 -6.07 0.29 0.33
CA SER A 148 -5.17 -0.46 1.22
C SER A 148 -3.99 -1.09 0.48
N ILE A 149 -4.10 -1.31 -0.82
CA ILE A 149 -3.09 -1.98 -1.62
C ILE A 149 -3.00 -1.28 -2.99
N LEU A 150 -1.78 -0.92 -3.38
CA LEU A 150 -1.42 -0.48 -4.73
C LEU A 150 -0.52 -1.55 -5.35
N HIS A 151 -0.83 -1.96 -6.58
CA HIS A 151 0.02 -2.80 -7.38
C HIS A 151 0.64 -2.01 -8.53
N VAL A 152 1.96 -2.08 -8.66
CA VAL A 152 2.72 -1.45 -9.75
C VAL A 152 3.28 -2.55 -10.63
N ASN A 153 2.87 -2.57 -11.89
CA ASN A 153 3.39 -3.53 -12.86
C ASN A 153 4.57 -2.94 -13.61
N TYR A 154 5.66 -3.70 -13.65
CA TYR A 154 6.85 -3.33 -14.38
C TYR A 154 7.34 -4.50 -15.25
N THR A 155 8.15 -4.17 -16.24
CA THR A 155 8.87 -5.15 -17.04
C THR A 155 10.26 -5.32 -16.46
N SER A 156 10.57 -6.51 -15.96
CA SER A 156 11.93 -6.83 -15.55
C SER A 156 12.85 -6.98 -16.77
N TYR A 157 14.16 -6.91 -16.53
CA TYR A 157 15.19 -6.98 -17.57
C TYR A 157 15.10 -8.23 -18.47
N ASP A 158 14.61 -9.35 -17.92
CA ASP A 158 14.35 -10.59 -18.65
C ASP A 158 13.05 -10.56 -19.49
N LEU A 159 12.50 -9.36 -19.74
CA LEU A 159 11.26 -9.09 -20.49
C LEU A 159 10.02 -9.77 -19.89
N ARG A 160 10.06 -10.07 -18.58
CA ARG A 160 8.93 -10.66 -17.86
C ARG A 160 8.12 -9.56 -17.19
N ARG A 161 6.81 -9.78 -17.11
CA ARG A 161 5.91 -8.92 -16.33
C ARG A 161 6.02 -9.31 -14.87
N GLN A 162 6.42 -8.35 -14.04
CA GLN A 162 6.46 -8.45 -12.59
C GLN A 162 5.55 -7.39 -11.98
N GLN A 163 5.23 -7.56 -10.70
CA GLN A 163 4.30 -6.71 -9.97
C GLN A 163 4.82 -6.49 -8.56
N ASP A 164 4.97 -5.23 -8.17
CA ASP A 164 5.23 -4.83 -6.79
C ASP A 164 3.90 -4.48 -6.11
N SER A 165 3.79 -4.84 -4.82
CA SER A 165 2.64 -4.54 -3.99
C SER A 165 3.06 -3.63 -2.85
N ILE A 166 2.48 -2.43 -2.82
CA ILE A 166 2.68 -1.40 -1.82
C ILE A 166 1.45 -1.42 -0.90
N ASN A 167 1.69 -1.55 0.40
CA ASN A 167 0.63 -1.58 1.40
C ASN A 167 0.98 -0.57 2.50
N PRO A 168 0.25 0.55 2.62
CA PRO A 168 0.54 1.59 3.62
C PRO A 168 0.57 1.08 5.07
N HIS A 169 -0.02 -0.08 5.38
CA HIS A 169 -0.03 -0.63 6.73
C HIS A 169 1.17 -1.54 7.03
N THR A 170 1.74 -2.24 6.03
CA THR A 170 2.76 -3.28 6.27
C THR A 170 4.06 -3.10 5.49
N ARG A 171 4.03 -2.35 4.38
CA ARG A 171 5.15 -2.10 3.49
C ARG A 171 4.89 -0.77 2.78
N ALA A 172 5.08 0.29 3.54
CA ALA A 172 4.79 1.66 3.12
C ALA A 172 5.99 2.35 2.50
N ASP A 173 7.21 1.83 2.72
CA ASP A 173 8.44 2.46 2.25
C ASP A 173 8.51 2.43 0.72
N ILE A 174 8.62 3.61 0.11
CA ILE A 174 8.75 3.78 -1.34
C ILE A 174 10.10 4.42 -1.64
N MET A 175 10.81 3.86 -2.63
CA MET A 175 12.03 4.42 -3.17
C MET A 175 11.84 4.71 -4.65
N VAL A 176 12.15 5.95 -5.07
CA VAL A 176 12.05 6.39 -6.47
C VAL A 176 13.40 6.96 -6.88
N LEU A 177 13.73 6.90 -8.17
CA LEU A 177 14.91 7.59 -8.70
C LEU A 177 14.78 9.09 -8.45
N ALA A 178 15.82 9.68 -7.88
CA ALA A 178 15.88 11.12 -7.68
C ALA A 178 16.06 11.83 -9.03
N TYR A 179 15.37 12.96 -9.18
CA TYR A 179 15.60 13.90 -10.27
C TYR A 179 16.46 15.04 -9.72
N GLU A 180 17.76 14.78 -9.54
CA GLU A 180 18.76 15.76 -9.10
C GLU A 180 19.76 15.98 -10.24
N ASP A 181 20.03 17.23 -10.59
CA ASP A 181 21.05 17.58 -11.58
C ASP A 181 22.44 17.25 -11.04
N ASP A 182 23.31 16.68 -11.88
CA ASP A 182 24.68 16.23 -11.53
C ASP A 182 25.62 17.38 -11.05
N ASP A 183 25.14 18.62 -11.01
CA ASP A 183 25.95 19.83 -10.76
C ASP A 183 26.21 20.12 -9.26
N GLU A 184 25.48 19.47 -8.32
CA GLU A 184 25.75 19.58 -6.87
C GLU A 184 26.24 18.25 -6.28
N GLY A 185 27.52 18.22 -5.89
CA GLY A 185 28.26 17.10 -5.26
C GLY A 185 27.46 15.87 -4.78
N SER A 186 27.68 14.74 -5.46
CA SER A 186 27.13 13.42 -5.16
C SER A 186 25.63 13.44 -4.78
N PRO A 187 24.75 13.77 -5.74
CA PRO A 187 23.31 13.70 -5.52
C PRO A 187 22.90 12.30 -5.07
N HIS A 188 21.99 12.22 -4.11
CA HIS A 188 21.54 10.92 -3.63
C HIS A 188 20.68 10.28 -4.71
N PRO A 189 20.99 9.06 -5.19
CA PRO A 189 20.35 8.51 -6.40
C PRO A 189 18.85 8.18 -6.23
N TYR A 190 18.32 8.27 -5.01
CA TYR A 190 16.94 7.90 -4.70
C TYR A 190 16.28 8.90 -3.76
N TRP A 191 14.99 9.14 -3.99
CA TRP A 191 14.06 9.74 -3.05
C TRP A 191 13.31 8.67 -2.25
N TYR A 192 12.89 9.04 -1.05
CA TYR A 192 12.23 8.17 -0.08
C TYR A 192 10.92 8.79 0.39
N ALA A 193 9.90 7.96 0.59
CA ALA A 193 8.60 8.35 1.13
C ALA A 193 8.05 7.29 2.09
#